data_AF-A0A1M3CSU6-F1
#
_entry.id   AF-A0A1M3CSU6-F1
#
_cell.length_a   1.000
_cell.length_b   1.000
_cell.length_c   1.000
_cell.angle_alpha   90.00
_cell.angle_beta   90.00
_cell.angle_gamma   90.00
#
_symmetry.space_group_name_H-M   'P 1'
#
loop_
_entity.id
_entity.type
_entity.pdbx_description
1 polymer ?
#
loop_
_entity_poly.entity_id
_entity_poly.type
_entity_poly.pdbx_seq_one_letter_code
_entity_poly.pdbx_strand_id
1 'polypeptide(L)'
;MKRKILMSTVFTFICHMGLLQSHCQMPCGIYHDELVFNQIDQYIETMYKGITELKNSKFSTPFERNNFIRWVSLKDSASDEIAVLITEYFLQQKIKPGEPDTPKRLVSAHKMLFELTAIKQNVDLKMIEDFADEWENFKQMFHVLNYECQIDIIKRRKRERDFELKRTGETNEKLQEKIPTSHEHSHEHDDAHPHTH
;
A
#
# COMPACT_ATOMS: atom_id res chain seq x y z
N MET A 1 5.11 -52.12 -17.45
CA MET A 1 4.27 -50.96 -17.83
C MET A 1 3.74 -50.17 -16.62
N LYS A 2 3.28 -50.81 -15.53
CA LYS A 2 2.76 -50.13 -14.33
C LYS A 2 3.71 -49.11 -13.68
N ARG A 3 5.02 -49.38 -13.63
CA ARG A 3 6.04 -48.45 -13.10
C ARG A 3 6.21 -47.16 -13.92
N LYS A 4 6.07 -47.23 -15.25
CA LYS A 4 6.16 -46.05 -16.14
C LYS A 4 4.90 -45.18 -16.05
N ILE A 5 3.74 -45.82 -15.87
CA ILE A 5 2.47 -45.12 -15.62
C ILE A 5 2.51 -44.41 -14.26
N LEU A 6 3.01 -45.07 -13.22
CA LEU A 6 3.17 -44.49 -11.88
C LEU A 6 4.14 -43.29 -11.86
N MET A 7 5.24 -43.35 -12.62
CA MET A 7 6.19 -42.23 -12.69
C MET A 7 5.62 -41.05 -13.48
N SER A 8 4.82 -41.31 -14.52
CA SER A 8 4.14 -40.27 -15.30
C SER A 8 3.07 -39.55 -14.46
N THR A 9 2.30 -40.26 -13.65
CA THR A 9 1.27 -39.63 -12.80
C THR A 9 1.88 -38.79 -11.67
N VAL A 10 2.99 -39.23 -11.08
CA VAL A 10 3.73 -38.45 -10.06
C VAL A 10 4.32 -37.16 -10.65
N PHE A 11 4.90 -37.21 -11.85
CA PHE A 11 5.45 -36.02 -12.53
C PHE A 11 4.35 -34.98 -12.85
N THR A 12 3.16 -35.46 -13.25
CA THR A 12 2.02 -34.59 -13.55
C THR A 12 1.51 -33.89 -12.29
N PHE A 13 1.51 -34.56 -11.13
CA PHE A 13 1.09 -33.97 -9.85
C PHE A 13 2.06 -32.90 -9.33
N ILE A 14 3.37 -33.08 -9.53
CA ILE A 14 4.40 -32.11 -9.09
C ILE A 14 4.32 -30.81 -9.90
N CYS A 15 3.99 -30.87 -11.19
CA CYS A 15 3.80 -29.67 -12.03
C CYS A 15 2.55 -28.84 -11.66
N HIS A 16 1.58 -29.39 -10.93
CA HIS A 16 0.36 -28.67 -10.53
C HIS A 16 0.50 -27.96 -9.16
N MET A 17 1.62 -28.09 -8.45
CA MET A 17 1.83 -27.46 -7.14
C MET A 17 2.40 -26.03 -7.22
N GLY A 18 2.55 -25.46 -8.41
CA GLY A 18 3.40 -24.28 -8.66
C GLY A 18 2.76 -22.90 -8.58
N LEU A 19 1.47 -22.73 -8.26
CA LEU A 19 0.81 -21.41 -8.28
C LEU A 19 -0.11 -21.19 -7.08
N LEU A 20 0.44 -21.32 -5.87
CA LEU A 20 -0.18 -20.75 -4.69
C LEU A 20 0.24 -19.27 -4.60
N GLN A 21 -0.48 -18.37 -5.27
CA GLN A 21 -0.40 -16.94 -4.95
C GLN A 21 -1.11 -16.68 -3.63
N SER A 22 -0.43 -17.02 -2.53
CA SER A 22 -0.85 -16.64 -1.19
C SER A 22 -0.65 -15.13 -0.99
N HIS A 23 -1.61 -14.33 -1.43
CA HIS A 23 -1.80 -12.98 -0.89
C HIS A 23 -2.80 -13.14 0.25
N CYS A 24 -2.31 -13.57 1.41
CA CYS A 24 -3.15 -13.66 2.60
C CYS A 24 -3.57 -12.24 2.99
N GLN A 25 -4.75 -11.82 2.54
CA GLN A 25 -5.49 -10.62 2.98
C GLN A 25 -5.95 -10.74 4.45
N MET A 26 -5.17 -11.43 5.27
CA MET A 26 -5.44 -11.57 6.69
C MET A 26 -5.30 -10.20 7.33
N PRO A 27 -6.36 -9.66 7.95
CA PRO A 27 -6.29 -8.36 8.61
C PRO A 27 -5.44 -8.51 9.87
N CYS A 28 -4.13 -8.41 9.73
CA CYS A 28 -3.17 -8.56 10.83
C CYS A 28 -3.03 -7.28 11.67
N GLY A 29 -3.70 -6.18 11.27
CA GLY A 29 -3.67 -4.90 11.97
C GLY A 29 -2.34 -4.15 11.90
N ILE A 30 -1.31 -4.73 11.27
CA ILE A 30 0.02 -4.11 11.09
C ILE A 30 0.05 -3.48 9.70
N TYR A 31 -0.41 -2.25 9.62
CA TYR A 31 -0.40 -1.48 8.37
C TYR A 31 0.73 -0.46 8.41
N HIS A 32 1.59 -0.50 7.39
CA HIS A 32 2.55 0.56 7.11
C HIS A 32 1.95 1.42 6.01
N ASP A 33 1.03 2.31 6.39
CA ASP A 33 0.29 3.18 5.46
C ASP A 33 1.24 3.98 4.56
N GLU A 34 2.38 4.39 5.10
CA GLU A 34 3.47 5.05 4.35
C GLU A 34 3.99 4.22 3.17
N LEU A 35 4.10 2.89 3.30
CA LEU A 35 4.58 2.04 2.20
C LEU A 35 3.56 2.01 1.06
N VAL A 36 2.27 1.92 1.38
CA VAL A 36 1.19 1.97 0.39
C VAL A 36 1.17 3.33 -0.30
N PHE A 37 1.34 4.41 0.48
CA PHE A 37 1.37 5.75 -0.08
C PHE A 37 2.56 5.95 -1.01
N ASN A 38 3.76 5.58 -0.57
CA ASN A 38 4.97 5.66 -1.39
C ASN A 38 4.86 4.81 -2.67
N GLN A 39 4.16 3.66 -2.62
CA GLN A 39 3.96 2.83 -3.81
C GLN A 39 3.10 3.53 -4.86
N ILE A 40 2.05 4.24 -4.45
CA ILE A 40 1.19 5.02 -5.36
C ILE A 40 1.92 6.27 -5.84
N ASP A 41 2.67 6.96 -4.97
CA ASP A 41 3.50 8.10 -5.36
C ASP A 41 4.55 7.69 -6.41
N GLN A 42 5.22 6.54 -6.21
CA GLN A 42 6.18 5.99 -7.18
C GLN A 42 5.50 5.59 -8.50
N TYR A 43 4.26 5.08 -8.45
CA TYR A 43 3.47 4.82 -9.66
C TYR A 43 3.24 6.10 -10.46
N ILE A 44 2.84 7.19 -9.80
CA ILE A 44 2.61 8.51 -10.44
C ILE A 44 3.88 8.98 -11.16
N GLU A 45 5.02 8.97 -10.48
CA GLU A 45 6.32 9.35 -11.06
C GLU A 45 6.69 8.48 -12.27
N THR A 46 6.48 7.17 -12.14
CA THR A 46 6.77 6.20 -13.20
C THR A 46 5.88 6.41 -14.41
N MET A 47 4.58 6.66 -14.21
CA MET A 47 3.63 6.94 -15.29
C MET A 47 3.94 8.28 -15.95
N TYR A 48 4.30 9.30 -15.19
CA TYR A 48 4.68 10.60 -15.74
C TYR A 48 5.87 10.47 -16.69
N LYS A 49 6.91 9.75 -16.25
CA LYS A 49 8.05 9.42 -17.09
C LYS A 49 7.65 8.59 -18.31
N GLY A 50 6.90 7.51 -18.10
CA GLY A 50 6.50 6.59 -19.16
C GLY A 50 5.65 7.25 -20.25
N ILE A 51 4.66 8.06 -19.87
CA ILE A 51 3.84 8.82 -20.82
C ILE A 51 4.67 9.88 -21.54
N THR A 52 5.61 10.54 -20.85
CA THR A 52 6.53 11.50 -21.50
C THR A 52 7.39 10.82 -22.57
N GLU A 53 7.97 9.65 -22.28
CA GLU A 53 8.71 8.85 -23.25
C GLU A 53 7.83 8.41 -24.42
N LEU A 54 6.58 8.00 -24.16
CA LEU A 54 5.62 7.62 -25.21
C LEU A 54 5.25 8.79 -26.12
N LYS A 55 5.02 9.99 -25.57
CA LYS A 55 4.72 11.21 -26.34
C LYS A 55 5.90 11.65 -27.22
N ASN A 56 7.13 11.51 -26.70
CA ASN A 56 8.34 11.94 -27.40
C ASN A 56 8.87 10.89 -28.40
N SER A 57 8.37 9.65 -28.34
CA SER A 57 8.81 8.57 -29.21
C SER A 57 8.44 8.83 -30.67
N LYS A 58 9.43 8.72 -31.57
CA LYS A 58 9.23 8.79 -33.02
C LYS A 58 8.90 7.43 -33.64
N PHE A 59 8.98 6.37 -32.86
CA PHE A 59 8.72 4.98 -33.29
C PHE A 59 9.52 4.54 -34.53
N SER A 60 10.71 5.10 -34.74
CA SER A 60 11.43 5.04 -36.01
C SER A 60 12.46 3.90 -36.08
N THR A 61 13.14 3.62 -34.97
CA THR A 61 14.16 2.55 -34.88
C THR A 61 13.63 1.30 -34.18
N PRO A 62 14.21 0.09 -34.40
CA PRO A 62 13.85 -1.10 -33.64
C PRO A 62 13.98 -0.92 -32.13
N PHE A 63 15.00 -0.19 -31.67
CA PHE A 63 15.20 0.13 -30.26
C PHE A 63 14.06 1.00 -29.70
N GLU A 64 13.68 2.07 -30.42
CA GLU A 64 12.55 2.93 -30.04
C GLU A 64 11.23 2.15 -30.00
N ARG A 65 10.98 1.28 -30.99
CA ARG A 65 9.78 0.44 -31.02
C ARG A 65 9.70 -0.50 -29.82
N ASN A 66 10.82 -1.14 -29.46
CA ASN A 66 10.88 -2.01 -28.29
C ASN A 66 10.58 -1.23 -27.00
N ASN A 67 11.16 -0.04 -26.83
CA ASN A 67 10.90 0.79 -25.65
C ASN A 67 9.46 1.28 -25.60
N PHE A 68 8.89 1.68 -26.73
CA PHE A 68 7.48 2.08 -26.81
C PHE A 68 6.55 0.96 -26.35
N ILE A 69 6.74 -0.27 -26.87
CA ILE A 69 5.93 -1.43 -26.48
C ILE A 69 6.10 -1.74 -24.99
N ARG A 70 7.33 -1.64 -24.45
CA ARG A 70 7.58 -1.84 -23.02
C ARG A 70 6.87 -0.82 -22.14
N TRP A 71 6.87 0.45 -22.52
CA TRP A 71 6.16 1.49 -21.77
C TRP A 71 4.64 1.30 -21.83
N VAL A 72 4.09 0.91 -22.98
CA VAL A 72 2.66 0.57 -23.10
C VAL A 72 2.32 -0.61 -22.17
N SER A 73 3.10 -1.69 -22.23
CA SER A 73 2.87 -2.88 -21.39
C SER A 73 3.04 -2.59 -19.90
N LEU A 74 4.04 -1.81 -19.50
CA LEU A 74 4.29 -1.44 -18.11
C LEU A 74 3.15 -0.56 -17.57
N LYS A 75 2.66 0.40 -18.36
CA LYS A 75 1.54 1.26 -17.99
C LYS A 75 0.27 0.45 -17.74
N ASP A 76 0.02 -0.55 -18.58
CA ASP A 76 -1.13 -1.46 -18.46
C ASP A 76 -1.06 -2.26 -17.15
N SER A 77 0.05 -2.99 -16.93
CA SER A 77 0.22 -3.85 -15.76
C SER A 77 0.33 -3.07 -14.45
N ALA A 78 1.07 -1.96 -14.41
CA ALA A 78 1.24 -1.16 -13.20
C ALA A 78 -0.07 -0.51 -12.77
N SER A 79 -0.93 -0.10 -13.71
CA SER A 79 -2.24 0.46 -13.39
C SER A 79 -3.17 -0.61 -12.78
N ASP A 80 -3.07 -1.86 -13.24
CA ASP A 80 -3.81 -2.98 -12.63
C ASP A 80 -3.32 -3.28 -11.20
N GLU A 81 -2.01 -3.24 -10.97
CA GLU A 81 -1.45 -3.40 -9.62
C GLU A 81 -1.96 -2.32 -8.65
N ILE A 82 -2.00 -1.06 -9.08
CA ILE A 82 -2.56 0.03 -8.26
C ILE A 82 -4.07 -0.10 -8.10
N ALA A 83 -4.81 -0.56 -9.11
CA ALA A 83 -6.24 -0.78 -8.98
C ALA A 83 -6.56 -1.87 -7.94
N VAL A 84 -5.79 -2.96 -7.96
CA VAL A 84 -5.86 -4.02 -6.95
C VAL A 84 -5.51 -3.45 -5.58
N LEU A 85 -4.42 -2.70 -5.46
CA LEU A 85 -4.02 -2.08 -4.20
C LEU A 85 -5.11 -1.17 -3.63
N ILE A 86 -5.71 -0.30 -4.45
CA ILE A 86 -6.79 0.59 -4.00
C ILE A 86 -8.00 -0.21 -3.53
N THR A 87 -8.36 -1.26 -4.26
CA THR A 87 -9.50 -2.11 -3.95
C THR A 87 -9.27 -2.89 -2.65
N GLU A 88 -8.15 -3.59 -2.54
CA GLU A 88 -7.87 -4.49 -1.43
C GLU A 88 -7.53 -3.74 -0.15
N TYR A 89 -6.73 -2.68 -0.26
CA TYR A 89 -6.27 -1.96 0.92
C TYR A 89 -7.27 -0.88 1.35
N PHE A 90 -7.73 -0.02 0.45
CA PHE A 90 -8.63 1.06 0.86
C PHE A 90 -10.08 0.61 0.96
N LEU A 91 -10.64 0.01 -0.10
CA LEU A 91 -12.06 -0.32 -0.12
C LEU A 91 -12.42 -1.47 0.83
N GLN A 92 -11.61 -2.52 0.89
CA GLN A 92 -11.91 -3.69 1.71
C GLN A 92 -11.43 -3.57 3.16
N GLN A 93 -10.30 -2.87 3.43
CA GLN A 93 -9.69 -2.86 4.76
C GLN A 93 -9.80 -1.52 5.50
N LYS A 94 -9.66 -0.37 4.82
CA LYS A 94 -9.62 0.95 5.50
C LYS A 94 -10.97 1.66 5.58
N ILE A 95 -11.74 1.66 4.50
CA ILE A 95 -13.03 2.35 4.44
C ILE A 95 -14.09 1.46 5.08
N LYS A 96 -14.54 1.81 6.28
CA LYS A 96 -15.58 1.05 6.97
C LYS A 96 -16.97 1.46 6.47
N PRO A 97 -17.93 0.52 6.40
CA PRO A 97 -19.31 0.86 6.11
C PRO A 97 -19.94 1.60 7.31
N GLY A 98 -20.80 2.58 7.03
CA GLY A 98 -21.58 3.29 8.04
C GLY A 98 -20.88 4.47 8.73
N GLU A 99 -19.63 4.79 8.38
CA GLU A 99 -18.99 6.01 8.84
C GLU A 99 -19.54 7.23 8.07
N PRO A 100 -19.65 8.42 8.69
CA PRO A 100 -20.18 9.62 8.02
C PRO A 100 -19.40 10.01 6.75
N ASP A 101 -18.12 9.70 6.69
CA ASP A 101 -17.22 10.03 5.59
C ASP A 101 -17.05 8.89 4.56
N THR A 102 -17.63 7.70 4.81
CA THR A 102 -17.60 6.55 3.89
C THR A 102 -18.01 6.93 2.47
N PRO A 103 -19.12 7.65 2.22
CA PRO A 103 -19.53 7.98 0.85
C PRO A 103 -18.49 8.85 0.13
N LYS A 104 -17.87 9.80 0.85
CA LYS A 104 -16.85 10.70 0.29
C LYS A 104 -15.60 9.91 -0.10
N ARG A 105 -15.11 9.05 0.79
CA ARG A 105 -13.93 8.20 0.52
C ARG A 105 -14.19 7.22 -0.62
N LEU A 106 -15.38 6.63 -0.69
CA LEU A 106 -15.75 5.69 -1.74
C LEU A 106 -15.82 6.35 -3.12
N VAL A 107 -16.41 7.54 -3.21
CA VAL A 107 -16.48 8.31 -4.47
C VAL A 107 -15.08 8.67 -4.96
N SER A 108 -14.21 9.11 -4.06
CA SER A 108 -12.82 9.44 -4.37
C SER A 108 -12.03 8.21 -4.85
N ALA A 109 -12.13 7.08 -4.13
CA ALA A 109 -11.52 5.82 -4.54
C ALA A 109 -12.02 5.32 -5.90
N HIS A 110 -13.32 5.40 -6.16
CA HIS A 110 -13.89 5.07 -7.46
C HIS A 110 -13.35 5.96 -8.58
N LYS A 111 -13.25 7.28 -8.33
CA LYS A 111 -12.70 8.23 -9.32
C LYS A 111 -11.25 7.86 -9.69
N MET A 112 -10.41 7.56 -8.71
CA MET A 112 -9.04 7.10 -8.96
C MET A 112 -9.01 5.80 -9.80
N LEU A 113 -9.87 4.81 -9.50
CA LEU A 113 -9.96 3.58 -10.30
C LEU A 113 -10.36 3.84 -11.76
N PHE A 114 -11.25 4.80 -11.97
CA PHE A 114 -11.64 5.23 -13.31
C PHE A 114 -10.46 5.91 -14.03
N GLU A 115 -9.74 6.81 -13.36
CA GLU A 115 -8.58 7.50 -13.89
C GLU A 115 -7.43 6.55 -14.24
N LEU A 116 -7.20 5.49 -13.45
CA LEU A 116 -6.26 4.42 -13.82
C LEU A 116 -6.60 3.82 -15.18
N THR A 117 -7.88 3.54 -15.44
CA THR A 117 -8.32 3.02 -16.74
C THR A 117 -8.07 4.05 -17.87
N ALA A 118 -8.30 5.34 -17.59
CA ALA A 118 -7.99 6.41 -18.53
C ALA A 118 -6.49 6.52 -18.82
N ILE A 119 -5.63 6.40 -17.81
CA ILE A 119 -4.17 6.35 -17.95
C ILE A 119 -3.77 5.19 -18.86
N LYS A 120 -4.33 3.98 -18.66
CA LYS A 120 -4.06 2.81 -19.54
C LYS A 120 -4.37 3.08 -21.01
N GLN A 121 -5.44 3.81 -21.30
CA GLN A 121 -5.92 4.04 -22.65
C GLN A 121 -5.26 5.23 -23.37
N ASN A 122 -4.73 6.20 -22.63
CA ASN A 122 -4.29 7.49 -23.19
C ASN A 122 -2.79 7.75 -23.00
N VAL A 123 -2.29 8.79 -23.67
CA VAL A 123 -0.91 9.31 -23.53
C VAL A 123 -0.90 10.81 -23.20
N ASP A 124 -2.00 11.32 -22.64
CA ASP A 124 -2.06 12.68 -22.15
C ASP A 124 -1.58 12.74 -20.69
N LEU A 125 -0.69 13.68 -20.38
CA LEU A 125 -0.19 13.88 -19.02
C LEU A 125 -1.29 14.37 -18.09
N LYS A 126 -2.32 15.03 -18.63
CA LYS A 126 -3.49 15.46 -17.87
C LYS A 126 -4.12 14.32 -17.06
N MET A 127 -4.17 13.10 -17.60
CA MET A 127 -4.77 11.96 -16.88
C MET A 127 -3.97 11.59 -15.61
N ILE A 128 -2.65 11.79 -15.64
CA ILE A 128 -1.78 11.55 -14.49
C ILE A 128 -1.90 12.69 -13.48
N GLU A 129 -1.98 13.93 -13.97
CA GLU A 129 -2.19 15.11 -13.12
C GLU A 129 -3.53 15.02 -12.37
N ASP A 130 -4.62 14.68 -13.08
CA ASP A 130 -5.94 14.49 -12.48
C ASP A 130 -5.91 13.38 -11.39
N PHE A 131 -5.25 12.25 -11.68
CA PHE A 131 -5.07 11.15 -10.71
C PHE A 131 -4.21 11.57 -9.52
N ALA A 132 -3.13 12.31 -9.75
CA ALA A 132 -2.24 12.77 -8.67
C ALA A 132 -2.96 13.76 -7.73
N ASP A 133 -3.74 14.69 -8.29
CA ASP A 133 -4.55 15.62 -7.51
C ASP A 133 -5.62 14.89 -6.68
N GLU A 134 -6.31 13.91 -7.28
CA GLU A 134 -7.28 13.09 -6.54
C GLU A 134 -6.59 12.26 -5.45
N TRP A 135 -5.42 11.69 -5.74
CA TRP A 135 -4.63 10.92 -4.79
C TRP A 135 -4.18 11.75 -3.59
N GLU A 136 -3.72 12.99 -3.79
CA GLU A 136 -3.38 13.90 -2.68
C GLU A 136 -4.60 14.24 -1.82
N ASN A 137 -5.74 14.54 -2.46
CA ASN A 137 -6.99 14.77 -1.74
C ASN A 137 -7.44 13.53 -0.97
N PHE A 138 -7.26 12.34 -1.54
CA PHE A 138 -7.60 11.07 -0.92
C PHE A 138 -6.71 10.79 0.30
N LYS A 139 -5.38 10.98 0.20
CA LYS A 139 -4.44 10.85 1.32
C LYS A 139 -4.88 11.69 2.53
N GLN A 140 -5.30 12.93 2.30
CA GLN A 140 -5.79 13.82 3.36
C GLN A 140 -7.02 13.28 4.10
N MET A 141 -7.82 12.39 3.49
CA MET A 141 -8.96 11.74 4.15
C MET A 141 -8.56 10.65 5.14
N PHE A 142 -7.31 10.19 5.09
CA PHE A 142 -6.73 9.17 5.99
C PHE A 142 -5.63 9.74 6.90
N HIS A 143 -5.09 10.91 6.57
CA HIS A 143 -4.16 11.62 7.46
C HIS A 143 -4.90 12.09 8.72
N VAL A 144 -4.65 11.39 9.83
CA VAL A 144 -4.76 12.02 11.15
C VAL A 144 -3.62 13.01 11.24
N LEU A 145 -3.91 14.31 11.34
CA LEU A 145 -2.90 15.33 11.65
C LEU A 145 -2.07 14.85 12.85
N ASN A 146 -0.75 14.71 12.68
CA ASN A 146 0.22 14.16 13.64
C ASN A 146 0.26 12.63 13.83
N TYR A 147 0.07 11.83 12.78
CA TYR A 147 0.38 10.39 12.87
C TYR A 147 1.89 10.15 13.03
N GLU A 148 2.35 9.92 14.26
CA GLU A 148 3.66 9.31 14.52
C GLU A 148 3.50 7.79 14.60
N CYS A 149 4.15 7.06 13.69
CA CYS A 149 4.21 5.60 13.74
C CYS A 149 4.69 5.13 15.12
N GLN A 150 3.91 4.27 15.79
CA GLN A 150 4.24 3.78 17.15
C GLN A 150 5.63 3.10 17.18
N ILE A 151 6.02 2.45 16.08
CA ILE A 151 7.35 1.86 15.94
C ILE A 151 8.45 2.93 15.88
N ASP A 152 8.19 4.08 15.25
CA ASP A 152 9.16 5.17 15.20
C ASP A 152 9.25 5.93 16.53
N ILE A 153 8.13 6.04 17.25
CA ILE A 153 8.12 6.49 18.65
C ILE A 153 8.98 5.54 19.50
N ILE A 154 8.78 4.23 19.38
CA ILE A 154 9.56 3.22 20.13
C ILE A 154 11.04 3.25 19.76
N LYS A 155 11.37 3.38 18.47
CA LYS A 155 12.77 3.50 18.00
C LYS A 155 13.41 4.79 18.51
N ARG A 156 12.69 5.90 18.53
CA ARG A 156 13.17 7.19 19.05
C ARG A 156 13.43 7.08 20.56
N ARG A 157 12.47 6.57 21.34
CA ARG A 157 12.65 6.29 22.78
C ARG A 157 13.79 5.32 23.06
N LYS A 158 13.99 4.30 22.22
CA LYS A 158 15.12 3.37 22.36
C LYS A 158 16.46 4.10 22.13
N ARG A 159 16.56 4.91 21.07
CA ARG A 159 17.76 5.70 20.79
C ARG A 159 18.05 6.72 21.89
N GLU A 160 17.03 7.38 22.42
CA GLU A 160 17.16 8.33 23.54
C GLU A 160 17.66 7.63 24.80
N ARG A 161 17.07 6.48 25.17
CA ARG A 161 17.56 5.64 26.29
C ARG A 161 19.00 5.17 26.07
N ASP A 162 19.33 4.67 24.89
CA ASP A 162 20.67 4.19 24.55
C ASP A 162 21.70 5.35 24.58
N PHE A 163 21.29 6.55 24.20
CA PHE A 163 22.11 7.77 24.28
C PHE A 163 22.31 8.22 25.73
N GLU A 164 21.27 8.18 26.55
CA GLU A 164 21.36 8.54 27.97
C GLU A 164 22.20 7.56 28.76
N LEU A 165 22.06 6.25 28.54
CA LEU A 165 22.91 5.22 29.16
C LEU A 165 24.38 5.42 28.79
N LYS A 166 24.69 5.79 27.54
CA LYS A 166 26.05 6.13 27.10
C LYS A 166 26.57 7.42 27.74
N ARG A 167 25.69 8.39 28.01
CA ARG A 167 26.05 9.67 28.65
C ARG A 167 26.25 9.54 30.15
N THR A 168 25.47 8.71 30.84
CA THR A 168 25.53 8.55 32.30
C THR A 168 26.41 7.38 32.75
N GLY A 169 26.78 6.47 31.85
CA GLY A 169 27.58 5.28 32.16
C GLY A 169 26.84 4.25 33.03
N GLU A 170 25.51 4.35 33.13
CA GLU A 170 24.67 3.47 33.95
C GLU A 170 24.23 2.22 33.17
N THR A 171 24.03 1.09 33.86
CA THR A 171 23.47 -0.14 33.29
C THR A 171 21.94 -0.11 33.24
N ASN A 172 21.37 -0.84 32.26
CA ASN A 172 19.97 -0.78 31.82
C ASN A 172 18.89 -0.84 32.93
N GLU A 173 19.16 -1.51 34.05
CA GLU A 173 18.19 -1.69 35.14
C GLU A 173 17.84 -0.39 35.89
N LYS A 174 18.77 0.58 36.02
CA LYS A 174 18.53 1.78 36.86
C LYS A 174 17.69 2.87 36.18
N LEU A 175 17.59 2.86 34.84
CA LEU A 175 16.86 3.90 34.11
C LEU A 175 15.36 3.59 33.99
N GLN A 176 14.98 2.32 34.13
CA GLN A 176 13.61 1.83 33.97
C GLN A 176 12.68 2.27 35.11
N GLU A 177 13.22 2.55 36.30
CA GLU A 177 12.48 3.06 37.47
C GLU A 177 12.17 4.57 37.41
N LYS A 178 12.84 5.36 36.54
CA LYS A 178 12.71 6.83 36.53
C LYS A 178 11.62 7.38 35.60
N ILE A 179 11.02 6.55 34.75
CA ILE A 179 10.02 7.01 33.77
C ILE A 179 8.62 6.87 34.38
N PRO A 180 7.84 7.95 34.55
CA PRO A 180 6.48 7.84 35.07
C PRO A 180 5.62 7.07 34.06
N THR A 181 4.99 5.99 34.51
CA THR A 181 3.93 5.30 33.76
C THR A 181 2.71 6.21 33.70
N SER A 182 2.55 6.96 32.62
CA SER A 182 1.31 7.67 32.29
C SER A 182 0.27 6.67 31.80
N HIS A 183 -0.40 6.00 32.75
CA HIS A 183 -1.63 5.28 32.53
C HIS A 183 -2.78 6.08 33.15
N GLU A 184 -3.17 7.16 32.49
CA GLU A 184 -4.48 7.78 32.67
C GLU A 184 -5.12 7.90 31.30
N HIS A 185 -5.73 6.80 30.85
CA HIS A 185 -6.85 6.89 29.92
C HIS A 185 -8.09 6.83 30.80
N SER A 186 -8.69 7.99 31.06
CA SER A 186 -10.04 8.06 31.62
C SER A 186 -10.98 7.40 30.62
N HIS A 187 -11.46 6.20 30.97
CA HIS A 187 -12.59 5.58 30.30
C HIS A 187 -13.86 6.24 30.85
N GLU A 188 -14.41 7.23 30.12
CA GLU A 188 -15.85 7.47 30.18
C GLU A 188 -16.53 6.34 29.41
N HIS A 189 -17.08 5.40 30.17
CA HIS A 189 -18.03 4.42 29.68
C HIS A 189 -19.36 5.13 29.44
N ASP A 190 -19.76 5.26 28.18
CA ASP A 190 -21.18 5.39 27.84
C ASP A 190 -21.68 4.04 27.33
N ASP A 191 -22.63 3.52 28.09
CA ASP A 191 -23.21 2.19 28.01
C ASP A 191 -24.10 1.97 26.77
N ALA A 192 -24.19 0.69 26.44
CA ALA A 192 -25.30 0.01 25.77
C ALA A 192 -25.46 0.19 24.25
N HIS A 193 -24.85 -0.74 23.51
CA HIS A 193 -25.53 -1.30 22.33
C HIS A 193 -25.58 -2.83 22.40
N PRO A 194 -26.78 -3.44 22.39
CA PRO A 194 -26.95 -4.88 22.49
C PRO A 194 -26.52 -5.54 21.17
N HIS A 195 -25.52 -6.40 21.26
CA HIS A 195 -25.15 -7.31 20.18
C HIS A 195 -26.34 -8.22 19.86
N THR A 196 -26.82 -8.16 18.62
CA THR A 196 -27.67 -9.21 18.05
C THR A 196 -26.99 -9.79 16.81
N HIS A 197 -27.19 -11.09 16.69
CA HIS A 197 -26.57 -12.06 15.78
C HIS A 197 -26.61 -11.69 14.30
#